data_AF-A0A673KZJ9-F1
#
_entry.id   AF-A0A673KZJ9-F1
#
_cell.length_a   1.000
_cell.length_b   1.000
_cell.length_c   1.000
_cell.angle_alpha   90.00
_cell.angle_beta   90.00
_cell.angle_gamma   90.00
#
_symmetry.space_group_name_H-M   'P 1'
#
loop_
_entity.id
_entity.type
_entity.pdbx_description
1 polymer ?
#
loop_
_entity_poly.entity_id
_entity_poly.type
_entity_poly.pdbx_seq_one_letter_code
_entity_poly.pdbx_strand_id
1 'polypeptide(L)'
;MTSQVSKTILRLEAEDVRALKDGINFKKNQEDGKCYIIYKGKDKIRACVNQCKHQGGLFIKDIEDMDGRTVRCTKHYWKLNVATMEYVNPPDSFMQDELEAVLSDIDGSLELVELNPPDPWTAEPREAQELHAGEIMVHNQTIYLIMSLMYLEKSGVNLTNINVVPFGVWQNVDEHLRFMILMDGVHPEMDTCLIVEYKGHMILNTVDCTRPNNGCLPHGVDVMMSDFAGGASGFPMTFHGGKYTESWKADFIKNERKKLLNYKTQLVKSLQPKIYCPFAGYFTEAHPSDRYIKETNSKNSAADLNESIRKSCPNILTWTPVPGSVLDLALALNDPSNRGVITEPPNGTKIYKDSWDFDLYLDELNASVSAEIFKYKSWIQYYYNWAGFKDYNLVIRVTETDDDFKPLKGGYDYLVDFLDLSFPAARPERDHAYEEIKNRVNVMRHVVLNGRLWDDLYIGFNNRMSRDPDVYHHKFWNHFQTELPLSAPDWDRFLQIACETDVPNESSNGCALS
;
A
#
# COMPACT_ATOMS: atom_id res chain seq x y z
N MET A 1 18.57 -1.94 28.65
CA MET A 1 17.22 -2.36 28.24
C MET A 1 16.25 -1.31 28.76
N THR A 2 15.72 -0.47 27.88
CA THR A 2 14.57 0.37 28.20
C THR A 2 13.38 -0.56 28.44
N SER A 3 12.75 -0.47 29.61
CA SER A 3 11.58 -1.28 29.95
C SER A 3 10.39 -0.87 29.10
N GLN A 4 9.53 -1.82 28.72
CA GLN A 4 8.22 -1.55 28.14
C GLN A 4 7.47 -0.55 29.03
N VAL A 5 6.94 0.53 28.45
CA VAL A 5 6.21 1.56 29.19
C VAL A 5 4.74 1.47 28.81
N SER A 6 3.87 1.30 29.81
CA SER A 6 2.43 1.40 29.63
C SER A 6 1.99 2.84 29.88
N LYS A 7 1.10 3.37 29.04
CA LYS A 7 0.51 4.70 29.23
C LYS A 7 -1.01 4.58 29.31
N THR A 8 -1.60 5.08 30.38
CA THR A 8 -3.05 5.30 30.43
C THR A 8 -3.39 6.46 29.49
N ILE A 9 -4.19 6.15 28.48
CA ILE A 9 -4.57 7.08 27.39
C ILE A 9 -6.02 7.55 27.52
N LEU A 10 -6.83 6.88 28.33
CA LEU A 10 -8.16 7.32 28.74
C LEU A 10 -8.48 6.71 30.09
N ARG A 11 -8.99 7.52 31.02
CA ARG A 11 -9.58 7.04 32.27
C ARG A 11 -11.04 7.45 32.33
N LEU A 12 -11.92 6.51 32.68
CA LEU A 12 -13.33 6.75 32.95
C LEU A 12 -13.60 6.46 34.42
N GLU A 13 -14.23 7.40 35.10
CA GLU A 13 -14.67 7.21 36.48
C GLU A 13 -15.88 6.26 36.52
N ALA A 14 -16.14 5.68 37.69
CA ALA A 14 -17.14 4.62 37.86
C ALA A 14 -18.54 5.00 37.36
N GLU A 15 -18.92 6.27 37.49
CA GLU A 15 -20.19 6.79 36.97
C GLU A 15 -20.25 6.73 35.44
N ASP A 16 -19.17 7.12 34.77
CA ASP A 16 -19.04 7.07 33.32
C ASP A 16 -18.99 5.63 32.79
N VAL A 17 -18.36 4.72 33.52
CA VAL A 17 -18.33 3.29 33.21
C VAL A 17 -19.74 2.69 33.31
N ARG A 18 -20.50 3.04 34.36
CA ARG A 18 -21.91 2.64 34.50
C ARG A 18 -22.79 3.20 33.38
N ALA A 19 -22.48 4.39 32.88
CA ALA A 19 -23.19 5.02 31.78
C ALA A 19 -22.88 4.44 30.39
N LEU A 20 -21.86 3.58 30.25
CA LEU A 20 -21.59 2.87 29.00
C LEU A 20 -22.77 1.98 28.62
N LYS A 21 -23.27 2.16 27.40
CA LYS A 21 -24.33 1.33 26.82
C LYS A 21 -23.75 -0.02 26.39
N ASP A 22 -24.56 -1.07 26.40
CA ASP A 22 -24.18 -2.32 25.78
C ASP A 22 -23.92 -2.10 24.28
N GLY A 23 -22.84 -2.69 23.77
CA GLY A 23 -22.35 -2.47 22.41
C GLY A 23 -21.32 -1.32 22.30
N ILE A 24 -21.38 -0.60 21.18
CA ILE A 24 -20.40 0.44 20.80
C ILE A 24 -20.61 1.76 21.54
N ASN A 25 -19.55 2.25 22.18
CA ASN A 25 -19.46 3.58 22.79
C ASN A 25 -18.26 4.34 22.23
N PHE A 26 -18.44 5.61 21.85
CA PHE A 26 -17.35 6.50 21.49
C PHE A 26 -17.05 7.43 22.66
N LYS A 27 -15.78 7.50 23.08
CA LYS A 27 -15.32 8.36 24.18
C LYS A 27 -14.14 9.18 23.71
N LYS A 28 -14.19 10.49 23.97
CA LYS A 28 -13.12 11.42 23.61
C LYS A 28 -12.33 11.74 24.87
N ASN A 29 -11.01 11.59 24.82
CA ASN A 29 -10.15 12.13 25.86
C ASN A 29 -10.02 13.65 25.64
N GLN A 30 -10.25 14.44 26.68
CA GLN A 30 -10.16 15.89 26.61
C GLN A 30 -8.70 16.38 26.61
N GLU A 31 -7.78 15.60 27.17
CA GLU A 31 -6.37 15.97 27.29
C GLU A 31 -5.64 15.93 25.94
N ASP A 32 -5.80 14.84 25.19
CA ASP A 32 -5.14 14.66 23.88
C ASP A 32 -6.08 14.87 22.68
N GLY A 33 -7.38 15.04 22.93
CA GLY A 33 -8.40 15.24 21.90
C GLY A 33 -8.73 13.99 21.07
N LYS A 34 -8.11 12.83 21.34
CA LYS A 34 -8.33 11.59 20.61
C LYS A 34 -9.66 10.95 20.99
N CYS A 35 -10.22 10.20 20.05
CA CYS A 35 -11.45 9.45 20.23
C CYS A 35 -11.13 7.95 20.31
N TYR A 36 -11.82 7.24 21.19
CA TYR A 36 -11.66 5.83 21.46
C TYR A 36 -13.00 5.13 21.28
N ILE A 37 -12.94 3.89 20.82
CA ILE A 37 -14.09 3.01 20.73
C ILE A 37 -14.01 2.02 21.88
N ILE A 38 -15.06 1.98 22.69
CA ILE A 38 -15.22 1.01 23.79
C ILE A 38 -16.41 0.13 23.45
N TYR A 39 -16.14 -1.17 23.28
CA TYR A 39 -17.15 -2.19 23.14
C TYR A 39 -17.45 -2.81 24.50
N LYS A 40 -18.70 -2.67 24.96
CA LYS A 40 -19.20 -3.30 26.19
C LYS A 40 -20.06 -4.51 25.84
N GLY A 41 -19.51 -5.71 26.03
CA GLY A 41 -20.26 -6.96 26.00
C GLY A 41 -20.78 -7.34 27.39
N LYS A 42 -21.46 -8.49 27.50
CA LYS A 42 -22.00 -8.99 28.79
C LYS A 42 -20.91 -9.18 29.86
N ASP A 43 -19.79 -9.78 29.46
CA ASP A 43 -18.70 -10.15 30.39
C ASP A 43 -17.33 -9.63 29.93
N LYS A 44 -17.28 -8.78 28.90
CA LYS A 44 -16.03 -8.28 28.32
C LYS A 44 -16.12 -6.82 27.92
N ILE A 45 -15.06 -6.07 28.22
CA ILE A 45 -14.82 -4.73 27.67
C ILE A 45 -13.62 -4.84 26.75
N ARG A 46 -13.77 -4.35 25.52
CA ARG A 46 -12.67 -4.22 24.55
C ARG A 46 -12.58 -2.79 24.10
N ALA A 47 -11.39 -2.33 23.76
CA ALA A 47 -11.21 -0.96 23.31
C ALA A 47 -10.15 -0.81 22.23
N CYS A 48 -10.29 0.22 21.40
CA CYS A 48 -9.28 0.61 20.44
C CYS A 48 -9.31 2.13 20.21
N VAL A 49 -8.24 2.67 19.63
CA VAL A 49 -8.25 4.04 19.12
C VAL A 49 -9.25 4.12 17.97
N ASN A 50 -10.07 5.17 17.92
CA ASN A 50 -11.01 5.41 16.82
C ASN A 50 -10.28 5.92 15.56
N GLN A 51 -9.42 5.08 15.01
CA GLN A 51 -8.62 5.36 13.83
C GLN A 51 -8.39 4.04 13.08
N CYS A 52 -8.95 3.94 11.88
CA CYS A 52 -8.83 2.77 11.03
C CYS A 52 -7.36 2.51 10.70
N LYS A 53 -6.88 1.32 11.03
CA LYS A 53 -5.52 0.83 10.76
C LYS A 53 -5.13 0.91 9.28
N HIS A 54 -6.08 0.71 8.36
CA HIS A 54 -5.81 0.77 6.91
C HIS A 54 -5.19 2.10 6.47
N GLN A 55 -5.89 3.24 6.60
CA GLN A 55 -5.32 4.54 6.19
C GLN A 55 -5.81 5.71 7.06
N GLY A 56 -5.99 5.45 8.35
CA GLY A 56 -6.22 6.47 9.37
C GLY A 56 -7.61 7.12 9.38
N GLY A 57 -8.60 6.58 8.66
CA GLY A 57 -9.97 7.11 8.66
C GLY A 57 -10.66 6.90 10.01
N LEU A 58 -11.52 7.83 10.44
CA LEU A 58 -12.33 7.62 11.65
C LEU A 58 -13.42 6.60 11.40
N PHE A 59 -13.81 5.84 12.42
CA PHE A 59 -14.98 4.99 12.39
C PHE A 59 -16.22 5.72 12.90
N ILE A 60 -17.34 5.40 12.26
CA ILE A 60 -18.69 5.82 12.67
C ILE A 60 -19.57 4.59 12.84
N LYS A 61 -20.62 4.69 13.66
CA LYS A 61 -21.66 3.64 13.70
C LYS A 61 -22.23 3.44 12.31
N ASP A 62 -22.27 2.20 11.86
CA ASP A 62 -22.92 1.88 10.61
C ASP A 62 -24.44 1.80 10.86
N ILE A 63 -25.22 2.67 10.22
CA ILE A 63 -26.67 2.73 10.45
C ILE A 63 -27.40 1.49 9.91
N GLU A 64 -26.76 0.80 8.96
CA GLU A 64 -27.22 -0.45 8.36
C GLU A 64 -26.85 -1.66 9.22
N ASP A 65 -25.99 -1.49 10.23
CA ASP A 65 -25.63 -2.57 11.14
C ASP A 65 -26.66 -2.71 12.25
N MET A 66 -27.36 -3.84 12.24
CA MET A 66 -28.34 -4.20 13.25
C MET A 66 -27.73 -5.00 14.41
N ASP A 67 -26.48 -5.45 14.31
CA ASP A 67 -25.84 -6.28 15.34
C ASP A 67 -25.27 -5.46 16.52
N GLY A 68 -25.03 -4.15 16.30
CA GLY A 68 -24.57 -3.20 17.30
C GLY A 68 -23.08 -3.31 17.65
N ARG A 69 -22.29 -3.96 16.78
CA ARG A 69 -20.88 -4.32 16.97
C ARG A 69 -20.02 -3.90 15.78
N THR A 70 -20.61 -3.47 14.69
CA THR A 70 -19.90 -3.05 13.49
C THR A 70 -19.81 -1.53 13.38
N VAL A 71 -18.61 -1.04 13.11
CA VAL A 71 -18.35 0.36 12.78
C VAL A 71 -17.77 0.46 11.37
N ARG A 72 -18.12 1.53 10.66
CA ARG A 72 -17.69 1.77 9.29
C ARG A 72 -16.68 2.91 9.21
N CYS A 73 -15.57 2.66 8.53
CA CYS A 73 -14.54 3.66 8.25
C CYS A 73 -15.09 4.72 7.29
N THR A 74 -14.84 5.99 7.62
CA THR A 74 -15.26 7.16 6.83
C THR A 74 -14.43 7.39 5.57
N LYS A 75 -13.32 6.66 5.39
CA LYS A 75 -12.40 6.83 4.26
C LYS A 75 -12.72 5.86 3.12
N HIS A 76 -12.67 4.56 3.39
CA HIS A 76 -12.85 3.51 2.37
C HIS A 76 -14.00 2.57 2.65
N TYR A 77 -14.88 2.91 3.60
CA TYR A 77 -16.07 2.12 3.95
C TYR A 77 -15.77 0.74 4.53
N TRP A 78 -14.51 0.46 4.88
CA TRP A 78 -14.13 -0.76 5.56
C TRP A 78 -14.86 -0.88 6.90
N LYS A 79 -15.33 -2.08 7.22
CA LYS A 79 -16.13 -2.36 8.42
C LYS A 79 -15.29 -3.14 9.42
N LEU A 80 -15.29 -2.68 10.66
CA LEU A 80 -14.60 -3.29 11.80
C LEU A 80 -15.66 -3.82 12.78
N ASN A 81 -15.55 -5.10 13.14
CA ASN A 81 -16.29 -5.66 14.25
C ASN A 81 -15.54 -5.38 15.55
N VAL A 82 -16.02 -4.44 16.36
CA VAL A 82 -15.33 -4.00 17.58
C VAL A 82 -15.40 -5.03 18.72
N ALA A 83 -16.22 -6.08 18.57
CA ALA A 83 -16.29 -7.17 19.52
C ALA A 83 -15.20 -8.23 19.30
N THR A 84 -14.67 -8.33 18.06
CA THR A 84 -13.57 -9.22 17.66
C THR A 84 -12.26 -8.47 17.36
N MET A 85 -12.33 -7.18 17.04
CA MET A 85 -11.27 -6.34 16.46
C MET A 85 -10.87 -6.75 15.04
N GLU A 86 -11.67 -7.59 14.39
CA GLU A 86 -11.45 -8.04 13.02
C GLU A 86 -12.19 -7.14 12.05
N TYR A 87 -11.55 -6.83 10.93
CA TYR A 87 -12.23 -6.22 9.80
C TYR A 87 -13.11 -7.28 9.13
N VAL A 88 -14.40 -6.96 8.99
CA VAL A 88 -15.42 -7.83 8.38
C VAL A 88 -15.74 -7.40 6.94
N ASN A 89 -15.28 -6.23 6.55
CA ASN A 89 -15.22 -5.80 5.15
C ASN A 89 -13.97 -4.92 4.99
N PRO A 90 -12.89 -5.39 4.37
CA PRO A 90 -12.71 -6.73 3.82
C PRO A 90 -12.63 -7.80 4.94
N PRO A 91 -13.26 -8.98 4.77
CA PRO A 91 -13.05 -10.11 5.66
C PRO A 91 -11.63 -10.67 5.52
N ASP A 92 -11.18 -11.44 6.51
CA ASP A 92 -9.90 -12.18 6.48
C ASP A 92 -8.67 -11.30 6.16
N SER A 93 -8.69 -10.07 6.66
CA SER A 93 -7.58 -9.11 6.52
C SER A 93 -6.76 -9.04 7.81
N PHE A 94 -6.41 -7.84 8.27
CA PHE A 94 -5.70 -7.65 9.54
C PHE A 94 -6.65 -7.32 10.68
N MET A 95 -6.14 -7.32 11.92
CA MET A 95 -6.88 -6.89 13.10
C MET A 95 -6.54 -5.44 13.45
N GLN A 96 -7.53 -4.73 13.99
CA GLN A 96 -7.34 -3.43 14.61
C GLN A 96 -6.50 -3.57 15.89
N ASP A 97 -5.59 -2.62 16.12
CA ASP A 97 -4.77 -2.62 17.33
C ASP A 97 -5.67 -2.42 18.57
N GLU A 98 -5.66 -3.42 19.46
CA GLU A 98 -6.44 -3.43 20.69
C GLU A 98 -5.69 -2.75 21.84
N LEU A 99 -6.42 -1.99 22.63
CA LEU A 99 -5.96 -1.38 23.87
C LEU A 99 -6.30 -2.29 25.04
N GLU A 100 -5.43 -2.31 26.05
CA GLU A 100 -5.70 -3.03 27.28
C GLU A 100 -6.73 -2.25 28.11
N ALA A 101 -7.86 -2.87 28.42
CA ALA A 101 -8.95 -2.27 29.18
C ALA A 101 -8.93 -2.80 30.62
N VAL A 102 -8.43 -1.98 31.56
CA VAL A 102 -8.23 -2.34 32.97
C VAL A 102 -9.39 -1.78 33.79
N LEU A 103 -10.30 -2.65 34.23
CA LEU A 103 -11.37 -2.29 35.16
C LEU A 103 -10.88 -2.47 36.60
N SER A 104 -10.96 -1.41 37.40
CA SER A 104 -10.56 -1.40 38.81
C SER A 104 -11.65 -1.98 39.71
N ASP A 105 -11.30 -3.01 40.48
CA ASP A 105 -12.20 -3.63 41.47
C ASP A 105 -12.43 -2.76 42.71
N ILE A 106 -11.60 -1.71 42.91
CA ILE A 106 -11.63 -0.89 44.12
C ILE A 106 -12.62 0.27 43.97
N ASP A 107 -12.48 1.05 42.90
CA ASP A 107 -13.26 2.25 42.66
C ASP A 107 -14.24 2.11 41.50
N GLY A 108 -14.16 1.02 40.71
CA GLY A 108 -15.01 0.80 39.54
C GLY A 108 -14.63 1.63 38.32
N SER A 109 -13.47 2.30 38.33
CA SER A 109 -12.93 3.05 37.19
C SER A 109 -12.43 2.12 36.09
N LEU A 110 -12.41 2.62 34.84
CA LEU A 110 -11.86 1.92 33.68
C LEU A 110 -10.71 2.73 33.11
N GLU A 111 -9.56 2.09 32.96
CA GLU A 111 -8.41 2.64 32.25
C GLU A 111 -8.22 1.94 30.91
N LEU A 112 -8.02 2.73 29.86
CA LEU A 112 -7.51 2.23 28.59
C LEU A 112 -6.01 2.49 28.57
N VAL A 113 -5.25 1.41 28.38
CA VAL A 113 -3.80 1.40 28.45
C VAL A 113 -3.25 1.04 27.08
N GLU A 114 -2.33 1.88 26.60
CA GLU A 114 -1.53 1.65 25.41
C GLU A 114 -0.16 1.13 25.83
N LEU A 115 0.23 -0.03 25.30
CA LEU A 115 1.56 -0.59 25.48
C LEU A 115 2.50 0.08 24.48
N ASN A 116 3.46 0.87 24.98
CA ASN A 116 4.47 1.49 24.15
C ASN A 116 5.78 0.68 24.27
N PRO A 117 6.11 -0.17 23.28
CA PRO A 117 7.45 -0.74 23.22
C PRO A 117 8.48 0.40 23.09
N PRO A 118 9.71 0.20 23.57
CA PRO A 118 10.75 1.20 23.39
C PRO A 118 10.97 1.50 21.90
N ASP A 119 11.13 2.78 21.59
CA ASP A 119 11.42 3.23 20.24
C ASP A 119 12.76 2.64 19.76
N PRO A 120 12.79 1.80 18.70
CA PRO A 120 13.98 1.05 18.35
C PRO A 120 15.17 1.93 17.94
N TRP A 121 14.90 3.09 17.31
CA TRP A 121 15.94 4.05 16.93
C TRP A 121 16.61 4.75 18.12
N THR A 122 16.04 4.65 19.33
CA THR A 122 16.67 5.19 20.55
C THR A 122 17.67 4.23 21.19
N ALA A 123 17.79 3.01 20.66
CA ALA A 123 18.82 2.08 21.07
C ALA A 123 20.20 2.60 20.63
N GLU A 124 21.17 2.61 21.54
CA GLU A 124 22.55 3.02 21.28
C GLU A 124 22.64 4.41 20.59
N PRO A 125 22.18 5.49 21.26
CA PRO A 125 22.16 6.82 20.65
C PRO A 125 23.56 7.31 20.32
N ARG A 126 23.73 7.97 19.17
CA ARG A 126 24.96 8.67 18.79
C ARG A 126 24.72 10.18 18.86
N GLU A 127 25.65 10.90 19.48
CA GLU A 127 25.64 12.37 19.40
C GLU A 127 25.98 12.81 17.97
N ALA A 128 25.28 13.84 17.50
CA ALA A 128 25.54 14.43 16.20
C ALA A 128 26.93 15.08 16.17
N GLN A 129 27.79 14.59 15.29
CA GLN A 129 29.11 15.18 15.05
C GLN A 129 29.01 16.33 14.04
N GLU A 130 30.01 17.20 14.02
CA GLU A 130 30.09 18.25 12.99
C GLU A 130 30.21 17.62 11.60
N LEU A 131 29.41 18.12 10.65
CA LEU A 131 29.50 17.75 9.23
C LEU A 131 30.25 18.85 8.47
N HIS A 132 31.08 18.44 7.52
CA HIS A 132 31.71 19.35 6.57
C HIS A 132 30.86 19.53 5.32
N ALA A 133 30.95 20.71 4.70
CA ALA A 133 30.33 20.95 3.40
C ALA A 133 30.79 19.91 2.37
N GLY A 134 29.87 19.37 1.58
CA GLY A 134 30.10 18.30 0.62
C GLY A 134 30.09 16.89 1.19
N GLU A 135 29.95 16.71 2.50
CA GLU A 135 30.05 15.38 3.14
C GLU A 135 28.81 14.51 2.93
N ILE A 136 27.61 15.10 3.09
CA ILE A 136 26.34 14.44 2.77
C ILE A 136 25.60 15.26 1.72
N MET A 137 25.54 14.68 0.51
CA MET A 137 24.90 15.28 -0.65
C MET A 137 23.66 14.46 -1.02
N VAL A 138 22.47 15.01 -0.78
CA VAL A 138 21.20 14.35 -1.07
C VAL A 138 20.80 14.66 -2.52
N HIS A 139 20.53 13.61 -3.30
CA HIS A 139 20.21 13.71 -4.73
C HIS A 139 18.86 13.06 -5.06
N ASN A 140 18.30 13.42 -6.21
CA ASN A 140 17.03 12.87 -6.74
C ASN A 140 17.12 11.40 -7.20
N GLN A 141 18.34 10.84 -7.32
CA GLN A 141 18.60 9.43 -7.67
C GLN A 141 18.89 8.55 -6.45
N THR A 142 18.48 8.95 -5.25
CA THR A 142 18.60 8.10 -4.06
C THR A 142 17.63 6.93 -4.23
N ILE A 143 18.09 5.85 -4.86
CA ILE A 143 17.28 4.68 -5.23
C ILE A 143 17.05 3.84 -3.98
N TYR A 144 15.79 3.69 -3.60
CA TYR A 144 15.35 2.56 -2.79
C TYR A 144 14.87 1.47 -3.73
N LEU A 145 15.50 0.32 -3.64
CA LEU A 145 15.06 -0.87 -4.34
C LEU A 145 14.39 -1.80 -3.33
N ILE A 146 13.07 -1.88 -3.37
CA ILE A 146 12.35 -3.04 -2.84
C ILE A 146 12.30 -4.02 -4.00
N MET A 147 13.18 -5.03 -3.99
CA MET A 147 13.11 -6.14 -4.94
C MET A 147 12.47 -7.33 -4.24
N SER A 148 11.41 -7.88 -4.83
CA SER A 148 11.01 -9.25 -4.52
C SER A 148 12.15 -10.18 -4.93
N LEU A 149 12.74 -10.86 -3.94
CA LEU A 149 13.83 -11.82 -4.14
C LEU A 149 13.41 -12.99 -5.06
N MET A 150 12.11 -13.23 -5.22
CA MET A 150 11.53 -14.31 -6.04
C MET A 150 12.01 -14.31 -7.50
N TYR A 151 12.36 -13.15 -8.05
CA TYR A 151 12.78 -13.02 -9.45
C TYR A 151 14.26 -12.75 -9.63
N LEU A 152 15.05 -12.74 -8.54
CA LEU A 152 16.45 -12.34 -8.61
C LEU A 152 17.26 -13.27 -9.52
N GLU A 153 17.10 -14.59 -9.36
CA GLU A 153 17.77 -15.57 -10.23
C GLU A 153 17.37 -15.42 -11.70
N LYS A 154 16.10 -15.10 -11.98
CA LYS A 154 15.57 -14.91 -13.34
C LYS A 154 15.98 -13.56 -13.96
N SER A 155 16.21 -12.55 -13.13
CA SER A 155 16.57 -11.20 -13.58
C SER A 155 17.97 -11.12 -14.20
N GLY A 156 18.79 -12.16 -14.03
CA GLY A 156 20.21 -12.13 -14.40
C GLY A 156 21.07 -11.20 -13.54
N VAL A 157 20.45 -10.49 -12.57
CA VAL A 157 21.17 -9.68 -11.58
C VAL A 157 21.79 -10.61 -10.55
N ASN A 158 23.11 -10.76 -10.64
CA ASN A 158 23.87 -11.54 -9.67
C ASN A 158 24.22 -10.67 -8.45
N LEU A 159 23.39 -10.71 -7.41
CA LEU A 159 23.74 -10.10 -6.12
C LEU A 159 24.71 -11.02 -5.38
N THR A 160 25.96 -10.60 -5.26
CA THR A 160 27.03 -11.40 -4.66
C THR A 160 27.18 -11.20 -3.15
N ASN A 161 26.44 -10.26 -2.56
CA ASN A 161 26.56 -9.90 -1.14
C ASN A 161 25.19 -9.52 -0.54
N ILE A 162 24.35 -10.54 -0.31
CA ILE A 162 23.02 -10.37 0.30
C ILE A 162 23.15 -10.55 1.82
N ASN A 163 22.75 -9.54 2.58
CA ASN A 163 22.73 -9.58 4.04
C ASN A 163 21.29 -9.51 4.52
N VAL A 164 20.83 -10.57 5.20
CA VAL A 164 19.49 -10.61 5.82
C VAL A 164 19.60 -10.06 7.23
N VAL A 165 18.82 -9.02 7.53
CA VAL A 165 18.87 -8.29 8.80
C VAL A 165 17.48 -8.23 9.45
N PRO A 166 17.38 -8.25 10.79
CA PRO A 166 16.09 -8.14 11.47
C PRO A 166 15.54 -6.71 11.42
N PHE A 167 14.22 -6.59 11.41
CA PHE A 167 13.54 -5.30 11.55
C PHE A 167 13.76 -4.68 12.95
N GLY A 168 13.82 -3.35 13.01
CA GLY A 168 13.93 -2.60 14.26
C GLY A 168 15.30 -2.70 14.94
N VAL A 169 16.33 -3.16 14.24
CA VAL A 169 17.69 -3.31 14.78
C VAL A 169 18.69 -2.53 13.93
N TRP A 170 19.56 -1.77 14.58
CA TRP A 170 20.65 -1.05 13.93
C TRP A 170 21.63 -1.99 13.23
N GLN A 171 21.90 -1.71 11.96
CA GLN A 171 22.90 -2.38 11.14
C GLN A 171 24.04 -1.41 10.86
N ASN A 172 25.21 -1.67 11.45
CA ASN A 172 26.39 -0.83 11.25
C ASN A 172 27.03 -1.18 9.90
N VAL A 173 27.19 -0.16 9.05
CA VAL A 173 27.96 -0.27 7.80
C VAL A 173 29.43 0.00 8.09
N ASP A 174 29.71 1.07 8.86
CA ASP A 174 31.03 1.42 9.39
C ASP A 174 30.91 2.17 10.74
N GLU A 175 31.98 2.82 11.18
CA GLU A 175 32.02 3.59 12.44
C GLU A 175 31.13 4.85 12.43
N HIS A 176 30.73 5.33 11.26
CA HIS A 176 29.94 6.54 11.07
C HIS A 176 28.52 6.25 10.59
N LEU A 177 28.35 5.25 9.72
CA LEU A 177 27.10 4.94 9.03
C LEU A 177 26.44 3.69 9.61
N ARG A 178 25.14 3.81 9.92
CA ARG A 178 24.26 2.67 10.21
C ARG A 178 22.87 2.89 9.64
N PHE A 179 22.10 1.82 9.51
CA PHE A 179 20.71 1.90 9.08
C PHE A 179 19.81 0.97 9.89
N MET A 180 18.50 1.21 9.83
CA MET A 180 17.47 0.38 10.44
C MET A 180 16.28 0.28 9.49
N ILE A 181 15.81 -0.94 9.26
CA ILE A 181 14.58 -1.22 8.50
C ILE A 181 13.43 -1.39 9.49
N LEU A 182 12.30 -0.74 9.22
CA LEU A 182 11.07 -0.79 10.01
C LEU A 182 9.94 -1.36 9.14
N MET A 183 9.10 -2.21 9.74
CA MET A 183 7.96 -2.80 9.02
C MET A 183 6.83 -1.79 8.82
N ASP A 184 6.07 -1.94 7.74
CA ASP A 184 4.76 -1.31 7.65
C ASP A 184 3.75 -1.96 8.61
N GLY A 185 2.89 -1.15 9.21
CA GLY A 185 1.88 -1.61 10.16
C GLY A 185 0.63 -2.22 9.54
N VAL A 186 0.46 -2.07 8.22
CA VAL A 186 -0.71 -2.55 7.46
C VAL A 186 -0.31 -3.71 6.54
N HIS A 187 0.79 -3.55 5.81
CA HIS A 187 1.32 -4.51 4.84
C HIS A 187 2.78 -4.88 5.16
N PRO A 188 3.06 -5.50 6.31
CA PRO A 188 4.43 -5.84 6.74
C PRO A 188 5.17 -6.78 5.78
N GLU A 189 4.44 -7.50 4.94
CA GLU A 189 4.95 -8.39 3.89
C GLU A 189 5.35 -7.66 2.59
N MET A 190 4.88 -6.43 2.37
CA MET A 190 5.11 -5.68 1.13
C MET A 190 5.99 -4.44 1.34
N ASP A 191 5.67 -3.63 2.34
CA ASP A 191 6.22 -2.28 2.48
C ASP A 191 7.13 -2.14 3.71
N THR A 192 8.21 -1.38 3.55
CA THR A 192 9.17 -1.12 4.64
C THR A 192 9.66 0.32 4.63
N CYS A 193 9.90 0.84 5.82
CA CYS A 193 10.47 2.17 6.06
C CYS A 193 11.94 2.01 6.44
N LEU A 194 12.77 3.00 6.14
CA LEU A 194 14.19 2.97 6.50
C LEU A 194 14.60 4.25 7.21
N ILE A 195 15.42 4.04 8.23
CA ILE A 195 16.18 5.09 8.91
C ILE A 195 17.64 4.89 8.55
N VAL A 196 18.31 5.95 8.12
CA VAL A 196 19.77 6.01 7.96
C VAL A 196 20.31 6.98 9.00
N GLU A 197 21.35 6.59 9.71
CA GLU A 197 22.06 7.49 10.62
C GLU A 197 23.54 7.56 10.21
N TYR A 198 24.02 8.79 9.99
CA TYR A 198 25.41 9.07 9.68
C TYR A 198 25.97 10.09 10.66
N LYS A 199 27.02 9.72 11.42
CA LYS A 199 27.62 10.56 12.47
C LYS A 199 26.60 11.19 13.44
N GLY A 200 25.54 10.45 13.77
CA GLY A 200 24.46 10.91 14.65
C GLY A 200 23.38 11.77 13.98
N HIS A 201 23.49 12.06 12.67
CA HIS A 201 22.43 12.71 11.88
C HIS A 201 21.49 11.69 11.26
N MET A 202 20.19 11.90 11.39
CA MET A 202 19.16 10.92 11.05
C MET A 202 18.34 11.32 9.82
N ILE A 203 18.22 10.40 8.87
CA ILE A 203 17.40 10.52 7.66
C ILE A 203 16.32 9.45 7.73
N LEU A 204 15.05 9.88 7.74
CA LEU A 204 13.88 9.02 7.74
C LEU A 204 13.24 8.98 6.35
N ASN A 205 13.12 7.80 5.77
CA ASN A 205 12.38 7.58 4.53
C ASN A 205 11.13 6.72 4.78
N THR A 206 9.95 7.33 4.63
CA THR A 206 8.65 6.66 4.77
C THR A 206 7.91 6.48 3.44
N VAL A 207 8.62 6.60 2.31
CA VAL A 207 8.04 6.40 0.98
C VAL A 207 7.39 5.02 0.89
N ASP A 208 6.23 4.97 0.24
CA ASP A 208 5.47 3.76 -0.04
C ASP A 208 5.10 2.91 1.18
N CYS A 209 5.20 3.48 2.40
CA CYS A 209 4.66 2.86 3.62
C CYS A 209 3.30 3.47 3.97
N THR A 210 2.30 2.62 4.11
CA THR A 210 0.95 3.04 4.50
C THR A 210 0.90 3.55 5.95
N ARG A 211 1.54 2.82 6.87
CA ARG A 211 1.62 3.11 8.31
C ARG A 211 2.98 2.63 8.85
N PRO A 212 4.10 3.30 8.51
CA PRO A 212 5.45 2.87 8.87
C PRO A 212 5.60 2.72 10.39
N ASN A 213 6.11 1.57 10.83
CA ASN A 213 6.26 1.19 12.24
C ASN A 213 5.00 1.45 13.09
N ASN A 214 3.84 1.07 12.59
CA ASN A 214 2.52 1.31 13.22
C ASN A 214 2.20 2.80 13.49
N GLY A 215 2.91 3.72 12.85
CA GLY A 215 2.78 5.17 13.04
C GLY A 215 3.70 5.76 14.12
N CYS A 216 4.56 4.94 14.73
CA CYS A 216 5.57 5.39 15.68
C CYS A 216 6.87 5.69 14.92
N LEU A 217 7.27 6.96 14.85
CA LEU A 217 8.41 7.42 14.06
C LEU A 217 9.30 8.38 14.87
N PRO A 218 10.60 8.48 14.54
CA PRO A 218 11.52 9.39 15.23
C PRO A 218 11.10 10.86 15.04
N HIS A 219 11.11 11.61 16.15
CA HIS A 219 10.90 13.05 16.16
C HIS A 219 12.23 13.78 15.96
N GLY A 220 12.21 14.94 15.28
CA GLY A 220 13.36 15.84 15.17
C GLY A 220 14.46 15.36 14.24
N VAL A 221 14.17 14.45 13.31
CA VAL A 221 15.15 13.96 12.32
C VAL A 221 15.68 15.10 11.44
N ASP A 222 16.89 14.94 10.92
CA ASP A 222 17.52 15.95 10.07
C ASP A 222 16.82 16.03 8.70
N VAL A 223 16.48 14.88 8.12
CA VAL A 223 15.75 14.80 6.85
C VAL A 223 14.61 13.80 6.96
N MET A 224 13.41 14.21 6.52
CA MET A 224 12.27 13.32 6.32
C MET A 224 11.86 13.29 4.85
N MET A 225 11.72 12.08 4.30
CA MET A 225 11.26 11.82 2.94
C MET A 225 9.93 11.06 2.98
N SER A 226 8.96 11.47 2.15
CA SER A 226 7.71 10.72 1.99
C SER A 226 7.07 10.91 0.61
N ASP A 227 6.10 10.06 0.29
CA ASP A 227 5.22 10.24 -0.87
C ASP A 227 4.28 11.45 -0.69
N PHE A 228 3.87 12.05 -1.80
CA PHE A 228 2.96 13.21 -1.80
C PHE A 228 1.74 13.06 -2.71
N ALA A 229 1.88 12.37 -3.85
CA ALA A 229 0.92 12.44 -4.96
C ALA A 229 -0.35 11.60 -4.74
N GLY A 230 -0.17 10.36 -4.28
CA GLY A 230 -1.20 9.30 -4.23
C GLY A 230 -1.68 8.84 -5.62
N GLY A 231 -2.44 7.74 -5.65
CA GLY A 231 -3.21 7.32 -6.84
C GLY A 231 -2.56 6.29 -7.76
N ALA A 232 -1.56 5.53 -7.30
CA ALA A 232 -0.92 4.48 -8.10
C ALA A 232 -1.74 3.17 -8.21
N SER A 233 -2.61 2.90 -7.25
CA SER A 233 -3.27 1.58 -7.04
C SER A 233 -4.45 1.26 -7.97
N GLY A 234 -4.70 2.05 -9.02
CA GLY A 234 -5.87 1.89 -9.90
C GLY A 234 -7.22 2.27 -9.30
N PHE A 235 -7.43 2.11 -7.99
CA PHE A 235 -8.68 2.43 -7.31
C PHE A 235 -8.92 3.95 -7.17
N PRO A 236 -10.15 4.45 -7.40
CA PRO A 236 -11.31 3.74 -7.93
C PRO A 236 -11.43 3.82 -9.47
N MET A 237 -10.39 4.31 -10.14
CA MET A 237 -10.45 4.68 -11.56
C MET A 237 -10.65 3.49 -12.49
N THR A 238 -10.08 2.34 -12.15
CA THR A 238 -10.25 1.09 -12.89
C THR A 238 -11.57 0.37 -12.59
N PHE A 239 -12.35 0.86 -11.61
CA PHE A 239 -13.58 0.21 -11.17
C PHE A 239 -14.81 0.71 -11.94
N HIS A 240 -15.78 -0.18 -12.16
CA HIS A 240 -17.05 0.13 -12.81
C HIS A 240 -18.23 -0.59 -12.16
N GLY A 241 -19.45 -0.15 -12.52
CA GLY A 241 -20.70 -0.67 -11.93
C GLY A 241 -21.00 -0.08 -10.56
N GLY A 242 -22.22 -0.33 -10.07
CA GLY A 242 -22.66 0.14 -8.75
C GLY A 242 -22.42 1.63 -8.51
N LYS A 243 -21.69 1.96 -7.43
CA LYS A 243 -21.38 3.34 -7.03
C LYS A 243 -20.28 4.02 -7.86
N TYR A 244 -19.54 3.28 -8.68
CA TYR A 244 -18.36 3.78 -9.39
C TYR A 244 -18.71 4.59 -10.64
N THR A 245 -19.60 5.57 -10.51
CA THR A 245 -19.92 6.55 -11.56
C THR A 245 -18.79 7.57 -11.69
N GLU A 246 -18.68 8.23 -12.85
CA GLU A 246 -17.66 9.27 -13.07
C GLU A 246 -17.77 10.43 -12.07
N SER A 247 -18.99 10.84 -11.71
CA SER A 247 -19.21 11.87 -10.68
C SER A 247 -18.72 11.42 -9.31
N TRP A 248 -19.03 10.18 -8.92
CA TRP A 248 -18.58 9.63 -7.64
C TRP A 248 -17.06 9.51 -7.59
N LYS A 249 -16.41 9.02 -8.66
CA LYS A 249 -14.95 8.92 -8.76
C LYS A 249 -14.29 10.28 -8.62
N ALA A 250 -14.80 11.30 -9.32
CA ALA A 250 -14.26 12.67 -9.24
C ALA A 250 -14.36 13.24 -7.82
N ASP A 251 -15.52 13.10 -7.16
CA ASP A 251 -15.72 13.56 -5.78
C ASP A 251 -14.86 12.77 -4.79
N PHE A 252 -14.74 11.46 -4.99
CA PHE A 252 -13.89 10.58 -4.18
C PHE A 252 -12.42 11.01 -4.27
N ILE A 253 -11.86 11.10 -5.48
CA ILE A 253 -10.46 11.49 -5.70
C ILE A 253 -10.18 12.85 -5.09
N LYS A 254 -11.03 13.86 -5.33
CA LYS A 254 -10.88 15.19 -4.76
C LYS A 254 -10.79 15.16 -3.23
N ASN A 255 -11.67 14.40 -2.59
CA ASN A 255 -11.68 14.27 -1.14
C ASN A 255 -10.46 13.52 -0.61
N GLU A 256 -10.06 12.43 -1.27
CA GLU A 256 -8.88 11.64 -0.88
C GLU A 256 -7.57 12.40 -1.04
N ARG A 257 -7.41 13.21 -2.10
CA ARG A 257 -6.23 14.07 -2.29
C ARG A 257 -6.12 15.13 -1.19
N LYS A 258 -7.24 15.74 -0.81
CA LYS A 258 -7.30 16.67 0.33
C LYS A 258 -6.95 15.98 1.66
N LYS A 259 -7.45 14.77 1.90
CA LYS A 259 -7.14 13.99 3.11
C LYS A 259 -5.66 13.63 3.16
N LEU A 260 -5.08 13.16 2.05
CA LEU A 260 -3.66 12.82 1.95
C LEU A 260 -2.78 14.05 2.24
N LEU A 261 -3.07 15.18 1.59
CA LEU A 261 -2.33 16.44 1.79
C LEU A 261 -2.34 16.85 3.27
N ASN A 262 -3.52 16.85 3.90
CA ASN A 262 -3.68 17.19 5.31
C ASN A 262 -2.92 16.20 6.21
N TYR A 263 -3.05 14.90 5.95
CA TYR A 263 -2.36 13.85 6.70
C TYR A 263 -0.84 14.05 6.67
N LYS A 264 -0.26 14.24 5.49
CA LYS A 264 1.19 14.45 5.33
C LYS A 264 1.65 15.74 6.03
N THR A 265 0.89 16.83 5.92
CA THR A 265 1.18 18.07 6.67
C THR A 265 1.14 17.86 8.18
N GLN A 266 0.15 17.13 8.70
CA GLN A 266 0.09 16.83 10.14
C GLN A 266 1.20 15.90 10.60
N LEU A 267 1.59 14.92 9.77
CA LEU A 267 2.70 14.03 10.06
C LEU A 267 4.01 14.82 10.22
N VAL A 268 4.33 15.68 9.23
CA VAL A 268 5.51 16.56 9.28
C VAL A 268 5.44 17.50 10.49
N LYS A 269 4.26 18.07 10.77
CA LYS A 269 4.06 18.89 11.97
C LYS A 269 4.28 18.11 13.27
N SER A 270 3.90 16.84 13.32
CA SER A 270 4.06 16.02 14.52
C SER A 270 5.50 15.57 14.73
N LEU A 271 6.26 15.32 13.66
CA LEU A 271 7.63 14.80 13.73
C LEU A 271 8.69 15.91 13.74
N GLN A 272 8.33 17.14 13.33
CA GLN A 272 9.24 18.30 13.32
C GLN A 272 10.62 18.01 12.70
N PRO A 273 10.72 17.44 11.48
CA PRO A 273 12.02 17.28 10.83
C PRO A 273 12.64 18.66 10.53
N LYS A 274 13.97 18.74 10.49
CA LYS A 274 14.66 19.99 10.10
C LYS A 274 14.44 20.29 8.61
N ILE A 275 14.51 19.24 7.78
CA ILE A 275 14.31 19.30 6.34
C ILE A 275 13.24 18.30 5.93
N TYR A 276 12.25 18.74 5.15
CA TYR A 276 11.25 17.89 4.54
C TYR A 276 11.43 17.81 3.02
N CYS A 277 11.36 16.59 2.50
CA CYS A 277 11.55 16.27 1.10
C CYS A 277 10.34 15.45 0.57
N PRO A 278 9.44 16.04 -0.24
CA PRO A 278 8.45 15.26 -0.98
C PRO A 278 9.18 14.47 -2.08
N PHE A 279 9.38 13.18 -1.85
CA PHE A 279 10.31 12.37 -2.65
C PHE A 279 9.60 11.52 -3.71
N ALA A 280 8.47 10.88 -3.37
CA ALA A 280 7.78 9.96 -4.27
C ALA A 280 6.42 10.49 -4.75
N GLY A 281 6.15 10.33 -6.05
CA GLY A 281 4.90 10.80 -6.67
C GLY A 281 5.02 11.38 -8.07
N TYR A 282 6.19 11.29 -8.71
CA TYR A 282 6.46 11.86 -10.04
C TYR A 282 6.14 10.92 -11.22
N PHE A 283 5.45 9.80 -10.99
CA PHE A 283 5.04 8.93 -12.08
C PHE A 283 3.93 9.58 -12.90
N THR A 284 3.83 9.19 -14.17
CA THR A 284 2.81 9.67 -15.11
C THR A 284 2.27 8.50 -15.91
N GLU A 285 0.96 8.50 -16.14
CA GLU A 285 0.28 7.58 -17.05
C GLU A 285 0.64 7.93 -18.49
N ALA A 286 1.86 7.56 -18.90
CA ALA A 286 2.44 7.96 -20.18
C ALA A 286 1.80 7.25 -21.37
N HIS A 287 1.37 6.00 -21.18
CA HIS A 287 0.84 5.18 -22.27
C HIS A 287 -0.44 5.80 -22.85
N PRO A 288 -0.59 5.89 -24.19
CA PRO A 288 -1.77 6.51 -24.80
C PRO A 288 -3.11 5.92 -24.34
N SER A 289 -3.15 4.61 -24.12
CA SER A 289 -4.32 3.86 -23.66
C SER A 289 -4.74 4.22 -22.21
N ASP A 290 -3.88 4.91 -21.46
CA ASP A 290 -4.16 5.37 -20.09
C ASP A 290 -4.57 6.84 -20.02
N ARG A 291 -4.85 7.49 -21.16
CA ARG A 291 -5.28 8.90 -21.22
C ARG A 291 -6.42 9.22 -20.25
N TYR A 292 -7.43 8.35 -20.17
CA TYR A 292 -8.55 8.52 -19.24
C TYR A 292 -8.05 8.66 -17.79
N ILE A 293 -7.15 7.77 -17.36
CA ILE A 293 -6.60 7.79 -16.00
C ILE A 293 -5.78 9.06 -15.80
N LYS A 294 -4.92 9.40 -16.76
CA LYS A 294 -4.09 10.62 -16.72
C LYS A 294 -4.92 11.89 -16.51
N GLU A 295 -6.05 11.98 -17.19
CA GLU A 295 -6.93 13.16 -17.18
C GLU A 295 -7.82 13.24 -15.94
N THR A 296 -8.16 12.11 -15.33
CA THR A 296 -9.20 12.05 -14.27
C THR A 296 -8.65 11.71 -12.88
N ASN A 297 -7.52 11.00 -12.79
CA ASN A 297 -6.85 10.69 -11.52
C ASN A 297 -5.93 11.84 -11.08
N SER A 298 -6.55 12.96 -10.67
CA SER A 298 -5.80 14.14 -10.19
C SER A 298 -4.91 13.76 -9.01
N LYS A 299 -3.63 14.18 -9.03
CA LYS A 299 -2.64 13.92 -7.97
C LYS A 299 -2.27 15.22 -7.27
N ASN A 300 -1.87 15.14 -6.00
CA ASN A 300 -1.27 16.30 -5.32
C ASN A 300 0.11 16.60 -5.92
N SER A 301 0.50 17.87 -5.96
CA SER A 301 1.87 18.23 -6.33
C SER A 301 2.77 18.36 -5.11
N ALA A 302 4.08 18.19 -5.30
CA ALA A 302 5.08 18.49 -4.28
C ALA A 302 5.01 19.96 -3.82
N ALA A 303 4.68 20.88 -4.73
CA ALA A 303 4.52 22.30 -4.44
C ALA A 303 3.38 22.56 -3.44
N ASP A 304 2.21 21.94 -3.65
CA ASP A 304 1.05 22.08 -2.76
C ASP A 304 1.37 21.58 -1.35
N LEU A 305 2.04 20.43 -1.24
CA LEU A 305 2.42 19.87 0.05
C LEU A 305 3.45 20.76 0.76
N ASN A 306 4.45 21.24 0.05
CA ASN A 306 5.44 22.14 0.63
C ASN A 306 4.83 23.47 1.08
N GLU A 307 3.89 24.03 0.31
CA GLU A 307 3.17 25.25 0.72
C GLU A 307 2.36 25.01 2.00
N SER A 308 1.64 23.90 2.07
CA SER A 308 0.87 23.50 3.26
C SER A 308 1.77 23.32 4.50
N ILE A 309 2.94 22.71 4.33
CA ILE A 309 3.94 22.55 5.40
C ILE A 309 4.50 23.91 5.81
N ARG A 310 4.99 24.75 4.90
CA ARG A 310 5.53 26.08 5.24
C ARG A 310 4.53 26.95 5.98
N LYS A 311 3.25 26.87 5.60
CA LYS A 311 2.16 27.58 6.29
C LYS A 311 1.94 27.07 7.72
N SER A 312 2.08 25.77 7.94
CA SER A 312 1.81 25.12 9.23
C SER A 312 3.03 25.07 10.15
N CYS A 313 4.23 25.02 9.58
CA CYS A 313 5.52 24.80 10.23
C CYS A 313 6.61 25.65 9.52
N PRO A 314 6.67 26.98 9.78
CA PRO A 314 7.54 27.89 9.03
C PRO A 314 9.05 27.66 9.24
N ASN A 315 9.43 26.92 10.29
CA ASN A 315 10.82 26.61 10.61
C ASN A 315 11.36 25.36 9.90
N ILE A 316 10.50 24.62 9.18
CA ILE A 316 10.91 23.43 8.44
C ILE A 316 11.35 23.84 7.04
N LEU A 317 12.60 23.51 6.67
CA LEU A 317 13.08 23.71 5.31
C LEU A 317 12.42 22.67 4.39
N THR A 318 11.68 23.11 3.39
CA THR A 318 11.12 22.21 2.36
C THR A 318 12.00 22.24 1.12
N TRP A 319 12.46 21.09 0.63
CA TRP A 319 13.21 20.98 -0.62
C TRP A 319 12.61 19.91 -1.51
N THR A 320 12.33 20.27 -2.77
CA THR A 320 11.81 19.33 -3.78
C THR A 320 12.96 18.87 -4.66
N PRO A 321 13.34 17.59 -4.64
CA PRO A 321 14.40 17.09 -5.51
C PRO A 321 13.92 17.11 -6.96
N VAL A 322 14.72 17.70 -7.84
CA VAL A 322 14.55 17.68 -9.30
C VAL A 322 15.80 17.11 -9.96
N PRO A 323 15.72 16.63 -11.21
CA PRO A 323 16.90 16.16 -11.94
C PRO A 323 18.05 17.16 -11.90
N GLY A 324 19.20 16.72 -11.37
CA GLY A 324 20.41 17.54 -11.26
C GLY A 324 20.46 18.47 -10.05
N SER A 325 19.41 18.58 -9.23
CA SER A 325 19.49 19.33 -7.97
C SER A 325 20.17 18.50 -6.88
N VAL A 326 20.96 19.16 -6.02
CA VAL A 326 21.63 18.53 -4.89
C VAL A 326 21.47 19.38 -3.64
N LEU A 327 21.13 18.75 -2.51
CA LEU A 327 21.12 19.40 -1.20
C LEU A 327 22.35 18.98 -0.40
N ASP A 328 23.13 19.96 0.06
CA ASP A 328 24.22 19.77 1.02
C ASP A 328 23.64 19.82 2.44
N LEU A 329 23.63 18.68 3.13
CA LEU A 329 23.03 18.58 4.46
C LEU A 329 23.80 19.41 5.49
N ALA A 330 25.12 19.46 5.41
CA ALA A 330 25.94 20.20 6.37
C ALA A 330 25.63 21.69 6.30
N LEU A 331 25.53 22.24 5.09
CA LEU A 331 25.14 23.65 4.89
C LEU A 331 23.69 23.88 5.35
N ALA A 332 22.78 22.97 5.02
CA ALA A 332 21.35 23.10 5.37
C ALA A 332 21.12 23.16 6.88
N LEU A 333 21.84 22.34 7.64
CA LEU A 333 21.71 22.25 9.10
C LEU A 333 22.35 23.43 9.82
N ASN A 334 23.43 24.00 9.28
CA ASN A 334 24.14 25.13 9.88
C ASN A 334 23.44 26.47 9.65
N ASP A 335 22.97 26.72 8.43
CA ASP A 335 22.23 27.95 8.08
C ASP A 335 21.18 27.64 6.99
N PRO A 336 19.92 27.37 7.38
CA PRO A 336 18.83 27.12 6.43
C PRO A 336 18.55 28.30 5.48
N SER A 337 19.03 29.51 5.79
CA SER A 337 18.86 30.70 4.93
C SER A 337 19.95 30.82 3.87
N ASN A 338 21.01 30.00 3.96
CA ASN A 338 22.12 29.99 3.02
C ASN A 338 21.67 29.51 1.64
N ARG A 339 21.82 30.37 0.63
CA ARG A 339 21.46 30.05 -0.76
C ARG A 339 22.36 29.00 -1.40
N GLY A 340 23.53 28.71 -0.83
CA GLY A 340 24.44 27.66 -1.27
C GLY A 340 24.07 26.25 -0.81
N VAL A 341 23.00 26.10 -0.02
CA VAL A 341 22.53 24.80 0.49
C VAL A 341 22.07 23.88 -0.65
N ILE A 342 21.45 24.47 -1.68
CA ILE A 342 20.93 23.74 -2.82
C ILE A 342 21.73 24.14 -4.05
N THR A 343 22.34 23.15 -4.69
CA THR A 343 22.82 23.30 -6.06
C THR A 343 21.63 23.11 -6.98
N GLU A 344 21.20 24.19 -7.63
CA GLU A 344 20.12 24.15 -8.61
C GLU A 344 20.62 23.56 -9.94
N PRO A 345 19.77 22.81 -10.65
CA PRO A 345 20.12 22.32 -11.97
C PRO A 345 20.23 23.47 -12.97
N PRO A 346 20.89 23.25 -14.13
CA PRO A 346 20.93 24.24 -15.20
C PRO A 346 19.53 24.74 -15.59
N ASN A 347 19.42 26.03 -15.93
CA ASN A 347 18.15 26.61 -16.35
C ASN A 347 17.57 25.85 -17.56
N GLY A 348 16.28 25.51 -17.51
CA GLY A 348 15.61 24.72 -18.54
C GLY A 348 15.77 23.20 -18.41
N THR A 349 16.35 22.70 -17.31
CA THR A 349 16.41 21.25 -17.04
C THR A 349 15.00 20.66 -17.00
N LYS A 350 14.78 19.62 -17.80
CA LYS A 350 13.49 18.94 -17.88
C LYS A 350 13.29 18.02 -16.67
N ILE A 351 12.11 18.12 -16.06
CA ILE A 351 11.70 17.24 -14.95
C ILE A 351 11.12 15.93 -15.49
N TYR A 352 10.39 16.00 -16.60
CA TYR A 352 9.75 14.86 -17.25
C TYR A 352 10.36 14.61 -18.63
N LYS A 353 10.30 13.35 -19.08
CA LYS A 353 10.57 13.01 -20.47
C LYS A 353 9.44 13.57 -21.36
N ASP A 354 9.79 13.98 -22.58
CA ASP A 354 8.79 14.41 -23.58
C ASP A 354 8.16 13.24 -24.32
N SER A 355 8.91 12.13 -24.42
CA SER A 355 8.52 10.91 -25.10
C SER A 355 9.05 9.68 -24.37
N TRP A 356 8.39 8.56 -24.62
CA TRP A 356 8.74 7.25 -24.10
C TRP A 356 8.92 6.31 -25.28
N ASP A 357 9.96 5.49 -25.19
CA ASP A 357 10.11 4.32 -26.05
C ASP A 357 9.32 3.19 -25.41
N PHE A 358 8.09 2.97 -25.89
CA PHE A 358 7.21 1.96 -25.31
C PHE A 358 7.61 0.55 -25.71
N ASP A 359 8.25 0.36 -26.87
CA ASP A 359 8.65 -0.95 -27.38
C ASP A 359 9.61 -1.64 -26.39
N LEU A 360 10.50 -0.86 -25.75
CA LEU A 360 11.36 -1.33 -24.66
C LEU A 360 10.61 -2.04 -23.52
N TYR A 361 9.36 -1.64 -23.24
CA TYR A 361 8.55 -2.22 -22.16
C TYR A 361 7.49 -3.19 -22.68
N LEU A 362 7.00 -2.99 -23.90
CA LEU A 362 5.88 -3.75 -24.46
C LEU A 362 6.32 -4.99 -25.23
N ASP A 363 7.53 -5.03 -25.80
CA ASP A 363 7.96 -6.15 -26.65
C ASP A 363 7.95 -7.49 -25.91
N GLU A 364 8.43 -7.53 -24.67
CA GLU A 364 8.42 -8.75 -23.85
C GLU A 364 6.99 -9.19 -23.49
N LEU A 365 6.13 -8.22 -23.17
CA LEU A 365 4.71 -8.48 -22.88
C LEU A 365 3.99 -9.00 -24.13
N ASN A 366 4.24 -8.38 -25.28
CA ASN A 366 3.63 -8.72 -26.56
C ASN A 366 4.12 -10.08 -27.08
N ALA A 367 5.39 -10.43 -26.86
CA ALA A 367 5.94 -11.75 -27.17
C ALA A 367 5.22 -12.88 -26.42
N SER A 368 4.66 -12.60 -25.24
CA SER A 368 3.92 -13.57 -24.44
C SER A 368 2.54 -13.89 -25.03
N VAL A 369 1.98 -13.01 -25.87
CA VAL A 369 0.62 -13.16 -26.42
C VAL A 369 0.50 -14.40 -27.29
N SER A 370 1.52 -14.71 -28.09
CA SER A 370 1.51 -15.83 -29.04
C SER A 370 2.08 -17.14 -28.48
N ALA A 371 2.36 -17.19 -27.18
CA ALA A 371 2.91 -18.40 -26.55
C ALA A 371 1.99 -19.60 -26.77
N GLU A 372 2.59 -20.75 -27.10
CA GLU A 372 1.88 -21.93 -27.56
C GLU A 372 0.85 -22.47 -26.55
N ILE A 373 1.11 -22.28 -25.26
CA ILE A 373 0.19 -22.70 -24.18
C ILE A 373 -1.21 -22.11 -24.35
N PHE A 374 -1.33 -20.89 -24.88
CA PHE A 374 -2.60 -20.18 -25.03
C PHE A 374 -3.44 -20.71 -26.21
N LYS A 375 -2.95 -21.71 -26.96
CA LYS A 375 -3.77 -22.47 -27.91
C LYS A 375 -4.70 -23.46 -27.21
N TYR A 376 -4.39 -23.88 -25.99
CA TYR A 376 -5.09 -24.94 -25.28
C TYR A 376 -5.87 -24.38 -24.08
N LYS A 377 -7.21 -24.42 -24.12
CA LYS A 377 -8.06 -23.83 -23.05
C LYS A 377 -7.74 -24.38 -21.65
N SER A 378 -7.21 -25.59 -21.56
CA SER A 378 -6.77 -26.23 -20.30
C SER A 378 -5.65 -25.49 -19.57
N TRP A 379 -4.95 -24.53 -20.20
CA TRP A 379 -3.96 -23.68 -19.51
C TRP A 379 -4.59 -22.97 -18.31
N ILE A 380 -5.88 -22.61 -18.40
CA ILE A 380 -6.63 -21.96 -17.31
C ILE A 380 -6.62 -22.87 -16.09
N GLN A 381 -7.09 -24.11 -16.26
CA GLN A 381 -7.11 -25.08 -15.17
C GLN A 381 -5.70 -25.36 -14.64
N TYR A 382 -4.70 -25.48 -15.52
CA TYR A 382 -3.33 -25.72 -15.13
C TYR A 382 -2.76 -24.58 -14.25
N TYR A 383 -2.97 -23.33 -14.68
CA TYR A 383 -2.50 -22.13 -13.98
C TYR A 383 -3.14 -21.99 -12.60
N TYR A 384 -4.47 -22.11 -12.49
CA TYR A 384 -5.14 -21.93 -11.20
C TYR A 384 -4.89 -23.10 -10.24
N ASN A 385 -4.64 -24.32 -10.74
CA ASN A 385 -4.17 -25.43 -9.89
C ASN A 385 -2.74 -25.21 -9.40
N TRP A 386 -1.85 -24.67 -10.24
CA TRP A 386 -0.51 -24.25 -9.81
C TRP A 386 -0.61 -23.14 -8.75
N ALA A 387 -1.45 -22.13 -8.97
CA ALA A 387 -1.65 -21.04 -8.01
C ALA A 387 -2.21 -21.56 -6.67
N GLY A 388 -3.10 -22.56 -6.69
CA GLY A 388 -3.49 -23.32 -5.50
C GLY A 388 -4.49 -22.63 -4.57
N PHE A 389 -5.08 -21.50 -4.97
CA PHE A 389 -6.12 -20.81 -4.17
C PHE A 389 -7.45 -21.54 -4.28
N LYS A 390 -8.04 -21.93 -3.14
CA LYS A 390 -9.34 -22.64 -3.06
C LYS A 390 -9.97 -22.50 -1.67
N ASP A 391 -11.10 -23.17 -1.45
CA ASP A 391 -11.87 -23.14 -0.20
C ASP A 391 -12.31 -21.70 0.17
N TYR A 392 -12.68 -20.90 -0.83
CA TYR A 392 -13.10 -19.51 -0.67
C TYR A 392 -14.32 -19.19 -1.53
N ASN A 393 -15.41 -18.69 -0.92
CA ASN A 393 -16.68 -18.45 -1.62
C ASN A 393 -16.66 -17.19 -2.52
N LEU A 394 -15.84 -17.24 -3.56
CA LEU A 394 -15.65 -16.21 -4.57
C LEU A 394 -15.63 -16.88 -5.95
N VAL A 395 -16.41 -16.32 -6.87
CA VAL A 395 -16.31 -16.63 -8.29
C VAL A 395 -15.73 -15.42 -9.01
N ILE A 396 -14.69 -15.61 -9.80
CA ILE A 396 -14.17 -14.55 -10.66
C ILE A 396 -14.53 -14.82 -12.11
N ARG A 397 -14.76 -13.74 -12.86
CA ARG A 397 -14.77 -13.77 -14.32
C ARG A 397 -13.56 -13.03 -14.84
N VAL A 398 -12.74 -13.70 -15.64
CA VAL A 398 -11.58 -13.08 -16.27
C VAL A 398 -11.84 -12.97 -17.76
N THR A 399 -11.65 -11.77 -18.31
CA THR A 399 -11.81 -11.49 -19.73
C THR A 399 -10.54 -10.85 -20.28
N GLU A 400 -9.96 -11.46 -21.32
CA GLU A 400 -8.88 -10.86 -22.09
C GLU A 400 -9.41 -9.75 -23.00
N THR A 401 -8.77 -8.59 -22.94
CA THR A 401 -9.16 -7.41 -23.70
C THR A 401 -8.01 -6.83 -24.50
N ASP A 402 -8.37 -5.96 -25.45
CA ASP A 402 -7.45 -4.98 -26.02
C ASP A 402 -7.14 -3.85 -25.01
N ASP A 403 -6.38 -2.87 -25.48
CA ASP A 403 -5.94 -1.69 -24.73
C ASP A 403 -7.08 -0.75 -24.29
N ASP A 404 -8.21 -0.78 -25.02
CA ASP A 404 -9.44 -0.04 -24.76
C ASP A 404 -10.40 -0.80 -23.82
N PHE A 405 -9.98 -1.97 -23.32
CA PHE A 405 -10.80 -2.88 -22.50
C PHE A 405 -12.03 -3.43 -23.22
N LYS A 406 -11.96 -3.58 -24.55
CA LYS A 406 -12.95 -4.31 -25.34
C LYS A 406 -12.57 -5.79 -25.39
N PRO A 407 -13.53 -6.73 -25.24
CA PRO A 407 -13.26 -8.16 -25.33
C PRO A 407 -12.55 -8.50 -26.64
N LEU A 408 -11.43 -9.21 -26.53
CA LEU A 408 -10.59 -9.56 -27.67
C LEU A 408 -11.23 -10.69 -28.48
N LYS A 409 -11.24 -10.55 -29.82
CA LYS A 409 -11.74 -11.62 -30.70
C LYS A 409 -10.79 -12.83 -30.63
N GLY A 410 -11.31 -13.96 -30.17
CA GLY A 410 -10.49 -15.16 -29.93
C GLY A 410 -9.70 -15.12 -28.61
N GLY A 411 -9.91 -14.09 -27.78
CA GLY A 411 -9.43 -14.03 -26.41
C GLY A 411 -10.26 -14.91 -25.48
N TYR A 412 -9.69 -15.20 -24.31
CA TYR A 412 -10.35 -15.99 -23.28
C TYR A 412 -11.32 -15.16 -22.44
N ASP A 413 -12.49 -15.74 -22.18
CA ASP A 413 -13.50 -15.26 -21.24
C ASP A 413 -13.99 -16.47 -20.44
N TYR A 414 -13.69 -16.49 -19.15
CA TYR A 414 -13.89 -17.68 -18.32
C TYR A 414 -14.19 -17.34 -16.87
N LEU A 415 -14.81 -18.32 -16.20
CA LEU A 415 -15.09 -18.27 -14.77
C LEU A 415 -14.15 -19.22 -14.01
N VAL A 416 -13.77 -18.79 -12.82
CA VAL A 416 -13.09 -19.63 -11.84
C VAL A 416 -13.89 -19.55 -10.54
N ASP A 417 -14.29 -20.70 -10.02
CA ASP A 417 -14.98 -20.84 -8.75
C ASP A 417 -13.99 -21.35 -7.71
N PHE A 418 -13.62 -20.49 -6.75
CA PHE A 418 -12.64 -20.83 -5.73
C PHE A 418 -13.22 -21.60 -4.56
N LEU A 419 -14.52 -21.91 -4.56
CA LEU A 419 -15.10 -22.74 -3.50
C LEU A 419 -14.54 -24.16 -3.57
N ASP A 420 -14.51 -24.75 -4.77
CA ASP A 420 -14.02 -26.10 -5.05
C ASP A 420 -12.92 -26.15 -6.13
N LEU A 421 -12.45 -24.97 -6.57
CA LEU A 421 -11.50 -24.78 -7.67
C LEU A 421 -12.01 -25.39 -8.98
N SER A 422 -13.23 -25.01 -9.37
CA SER A 422 -13.86 -25.42 -10.62
C SER A 422 -13.92 -24.28 -11.66
N PHE A 423 -14.27 -24.64 -12.89
CA PHE A 423 -14.23 -23.75 -14.06
C PHE A 423 -15.59 -23.77 -14.78
N PRO A 424 -16.66 -23.22 -14.19
CA PRO A 424 -18.01 -23.38 -14.70
C PRO A 424 -18.24 -22.57 -15.99
N ALA A 425 -19.17 -23.04 -16.83
CA ALA A 425 -19.54 -22.33 -18.07
C ALA A 425 -20.45 -21.10 -17.81
N ALA A 426 -21.08 -21.03 -16.64
CA ALA A 426 -21.95 -19.94 -16.23
C ALA A 426 -21.79 -19.65 -14.73
N ARG A 427 -22.12 -18.42 -14.30
CA ARG A 427 -22.09 -18.02 -12.88
C ARG A 427 -23.00 -18.97 -12.09
N PRO A 428 -22.52 -19.65 -11.03
CA PRO A 428 -23.34 -20.59 -10.27
C PRO A 428 -24.55 -19.92 -9.61
N GLU A 429 -25.64 -20.66 -9.41
CA GLU A 429 -26.88 -20.11 -8.83
C GLU A 429 -26.84 -19.94 -7.29
N ARG A 430 -25.89 -20.60 -6.61
CA ARG A 430 -25.72 -20.49 -5.14
C ARG A 430 -25.35 -19.06 -4.73
N ASP A 431 -25.52 -18.72 -3.46
CA ASP A 431 -25.02 -17.43 -2.94
C ASP A 431 -23.48 -17.41 -2.88
N HIS A 432 -22.87 -16.38 -3.46
CA HIS A 432 -21.41 -16.20 -3.55
C HIS A 432 -21.05 -14.75 -3.90
N ALA A 433 -19.84 -14.34 -3.52
CA ALA A 433 -19.27 -13.10 -4.01
C ALA A 433 -18.73 -13.28 -5.44
N TYR A 434 -18.75 -12.21 -6.21
CA TYR A 434 -18.38 -12.21 -7.62
C TYR A 434 -17.50 -11.00 -7.98
N GLU A 435 -16.40 -11.25 -8.69
CA GLU A 435 -15.50 -10.21 -9.18
C GLU A 435 -15.23 -10.40 -10.68
N GLU A 436 -15.53 -9.37 -11.49
CA GLU A 436 -15.15 -9.35 -12.91
C GLU A 436 -13.84 -8.59 -13.07
N ILE A 437 -12.91 -9.18 -13.81
CA ILE A 437 -11.57 -8.65 -14.06
C ILE A 437 -11.31 -8.71 -15.56
N LYS A 438 -11.29 -7.54 -16.20
CA LYS A 438 -10.92 -7.39 -17.61
C LYS A 438 -9.46 -6.96 -17.67
N ASN A 439 -8.61 -7.75 -18.31
CA ASN A 439 -7.17 -7.49 -18.36
C ASN A 439 -6.70 -7.29 -19.80
N ARG A 440 -5.78 -6.34 -20.00
CA ARG A 440 -5.03 -6.25 -21.25
C ARG A 440 -4.31 -7.57 -21.52
N VAL A 441 -4.51 -8.12 -22.72
CA VAL A 441 -4.11 -9.49 -23.05
C VAL A 441 -2.60 -9.72 -22.94
N ASN A 442 -1.77 -8.76 -23.33
CA ASN A 442 -0.31 -8.86 -23.26
C ASN A 442 0.17 -8.97 -21.80
N VAL A 443 -0.37 -8.13 -20.91
CA VAL A 443 -0.03 -8.18 -19.48
C VAL A 443 -0.53 -9.47 -18.84
N MET A 444 -1.80 -9.85 -19.07
CA MET A 444 -2.38 -11.08 -18.52
C MET A 444 -1.60 -12.32 -18.94
N ARG A 445 -1.29 -12.45 -20.24
CA ARG A 445 -0.56 -13.60 -20.76
C ARG A 445 0.88 -13.62 -20.28
N HIS A 446 1.53 -12.46 -20.16
CA HIS A 446 2.86 -12.38 -19.59
C HIS A 446 2.89 -12.82 -18.11
N VAL A 447 1.91 -12.38 -17.32
CA VAL A 447 1.77 -12.75 -15.90
C VAL A 447 1.55 -14.25 -15.74
N VAL A 448 0.62 -14.83 -16.51
CA VAL A 448 0.34 -16.27 -16.49
C VAL A 448 1.57 -17.08 -16.92
N LEU A 449 2.17 -16.74 -18.07
CA LEU A 449 3.28 -17.48 -18.65
C LEU A 449 4.47 -17.55 -17.69
N ASN A 450 4.75 -16.46 -16.98
CA ASN A 450 5.93 -16.37 -16.11
C ASN A 450 5.64 -16.67 -14.64
N GLY A 451 4.38 -16.94 -14.28
CA GLY A 451 3.94 -17.13 -12.90
C GLY A 451 4.14 -15.86 -12.06
N ARG A 452 3.91 -14.68 -12.64
CA ARG A 452 4.09 -13.40 -11.93
C ARG A 452 2.96 -13.13 -10.94
N LEU A 453 3.26 -12.28 -9.97
CA LEU A 453 2.29 -11.77 -9.02
C LEU A 453 1.26 -10.92 -9.77
N TRP A 454 0.00 -10.97 -9.34
CA TRP A 454 -1.08 -10.19 -9.94
C TRP A 454 -0.98 -8.70 -9.65
N ASP A 455 0.03 -8.27 -8.90
CA ASP A 455 0.36 -6.86 -8.74
C ASP A 455 0.66 -6.18 -10.08
N ASP A 456 1.26 -6.91 -11.03
CA ASP A 456 1.46 -6.46 -12.43
C ASP A 456 0.14 -6.22 -13.19
N LEU A 457 -0.96 -6.88 -12.78
CA LEU A 457 -2.30 -6.66 -13.30
C LEU A 457 -3.04 -5.57 -12.55
N TYR A 458 -2.89 -5.54 -11.22
CA TYR A 458 -3.62 -4.65 -10.32
C TYR A 458 -3.08 -3.21 -10.38
N ILE A 459 -1.76 -3.07 -10.32
CA ILE A 459 -1.03 -1.80 -10.44
C ILE A 459 -0.79 -1.50 -11.93
N GLY A 460 -0.63 -0.21 -12.27
CA GLY A 460 -0.34 0.20 -13.65
C GLY A 460 -1.55 0.25 -14.58
N PHE A 461 -2.77 0.23 -14.03
CA PHE A 461 -4.05 0.47 -14.75
C PHE A 461 -4.38 -0.56 -15.86
N ASN A 462 -3.74 -1.74 -15.81
CA ASN A 462 -3.86 -2.82 -16.79
C ASN A 462 -5.17 -3.62 -16.72
N ASN A 463 -6.05 -3.29 -15.77
CA ASN A 463 -7.33 -3.94 -15.56
C ASN A 463 -8.53 -2.98 -15.58
N ARG A 464 -9.74 -3.55 -15.74
CA ARG A 464 -11.01 -2.94 -15.33
C ARG A 464 -11.80 -3.94 -14.50
N MET A 465 -12.35 -3.47 -13.39
CA MET A 465 -12.88 -4.35 -12.35
C MET A 465 -14.30 -3.98 -11.94
N SER A 466 -15.09 -5.00 -11.58
CA SER A 466 -16.35 -4.80 -10.86
C SER A 466 -16.55 -5.90 -9.82
N ARG A 467 -17.33 -5.59 -8.78
CA ARG A 467 -17.54 -6.45 -7.61
C ARG A 467 -19.01 -6.49 -7.25
N ASP A 468 -19.46 -7.68 -6.88
CA ASP A 468 -20.83 -7.97 -6.47
C ASP A 468 -20.83 -9.04 -5.36
N PRO A 469 -21.02 -8.68 -4.08
CA PRO A 469 -21.16 -7.32 -3.55
C PRO A 469 -19.84 -6.52 -3.60
N ASP A 470 -19.92 -5.21 -3.37
CA ASP A 470 -18.75 -4.31 -3.35
C ASP A 470 -17.88 -4.52 -2.09
N VAL A 471 -17.14 -5.63 -2.08
CA VAL A 471 -16.26 -6.09 -0.99
C VAL A 471 -14.87 -6.35 -1.56
N TYR A 472 -13.83 -5.88 -0.86
CA TYR A 472 -12.47 -6.24 -1.22
C TYR A 472 -12.13 -7.63 -0.65
N HIS A 473 -11.73 -8.57 -1.51
CA HIS A 473 -11.40 -9.94 -1.08
C HIS A 473 -9.93 -10.05 -0.70
N HIS A 474 -9.55 -9.57 0.49
CA HIS A 474 -8.16 -9.49 0.94
C HIS A 474 -7.41 -10.82 0.80
N LYS A 475 -7.97 -11.93 1.28
CA LYS A 475 -7.33 -13.25 1.20
C LYS A 475 -7.03 -13.68 -0.25
N PHE A 476 -7.96 -13.39 -1.17
CA PHE A 476 -7.76 -13.67 -2.60
C PHE A 476 -6.66 -12.77 -3.19
N TRP A 477 -6.75 -11.46 -2.98
CA TRP A 477 -5.76 -10.52 -3.51
C TRP A 477 -4.36 -10.76 -2.93
N ASN A 478 -4.25 -10.96 -1.62
CA ASN A 478 -2.99 -11.33 -0.96
C ASN A 478 -2.40 -12.60 -1.55
N HIS A 479 -3.20 -13.66 -1.73
CA HIS A 479 -2.70 -14.91 -2.32
C HIS A 479 -2.04 -14.68 -3.68
N PHE A 480 -2.70 -13.95 -4.58
CA PHE A 480 -2.18 -13.70 -5.93
C PHE A 480 -1.11 -12.58 -5.99
N GLN A 481 -1.00 -11.73 -4.98
CA GLN A 481 -0.03 -10.63 -4.91
C GLN A 481 1.22 -10.98 -4.09
N THR A 482 1.19 -11.98 -3.19
CA THR A 482 2.31 -12.28 -2.29
C THR A 482 2.58 -13.77 -2.08
N GLU A 483 1.58 -14.66 -2.23
CA GLU A 483 1.68 -16.07 -1.79
C GLU A 483 1.73 -17.09 -2.95
N LEU A 484 1.95 -16.65 -4.20
CA LEU A 484 2.12 -17.57 -5.33
C LEU A 484 3.36 -18.47 -5.16
N PRO A 485 3.37 -19.69 -5.75
CA PRO A 485 4.54 -20.56 -5.73
C PRO A 485 5.80 -19.85 -6.27
N LEU A 486 6.96 -20.13 -5.65
CA LEU A 486 8.25 -19.52 -6.02
C LEU A 486 8.71 -19.91 -7.45
N SER A 487 8.30 -21.08 -7.94
CA SER A 487 8.58 -21.55 -9.29
C SER A 487 7.41 -21.24 -10.23
N ALA A 488 7.71 -20.81 -11.46
CA ALA A 488 6.69 -20.63 -12.50
C ALA A 488 5.96 -21.97 -12.81
N PRO A 489 4.75 -21.93 -13.40
CA PRO A 489 4.09 -23.14 -13.87
C PRO A 489 4.99 -23.92 -14.85
N ASP A 490 4.99 -25.25 -14.74
CA ASP A 490 5.74 -26.13 -15.64
C ASP A 490 4.99 -26.26 -16.97
N TRP A 491 5.23 -25.30 -17.87
CA TRP A 491 4.57 -25.23 -19.17
C TRP A 491 5.03 -26.29 -20.16
N ASP A 492 6.26 -26.80 -20.02
CA ASP A 492 6.76 -27.89 -20.84
C ASP A 492 5.97 -29.18 -20.57
N ARG A 493 5.77 -29.50 -19.29
CA ARG A 493 4.90 -30.62 -18.89
C ARG A 493 3.46 -30.40 -19.33
N PHE A 494 2.94 -29.18 -19.22
CA PHE A 494 1.61 -28.86 -19.71
C PHE A 494 1.45 -29.15 -21.20
N LEU A 495 2.39 -28.70 -22.05
CA LEU A 495 2.33 -28.90 -23.50
C LEU A 495 2.45 -30.38 -23.89
N GLN A 496 3.25 -31.17 -23.15
CA GLN A 496 3.31 -32.62 -23.36
C GLN A 496 1.94 -33.29 -23.15
N ILE A 497 1.20 -32.87 -22.13
CA ILE A 497 -0.14 -33.42 -21.83
C ILE A 497 -1.19 -32.88 -22.81
N ALA A 498 -1.23 -31.56 -23.01
CA ALA A 498 -2.26 -30.89 -23.81
C ALA A 498 -2.25 -31.32 -25.28
N CYS A 499 -1.08 -31.56 -25.86
CA CYS A 499 -0.95 -32.08 -27.23
C CYS A 499 -1.57 -33.48 -27.42
N GLU A 500 -1.70 -34.25 -26.35
CA GLU A 500 -2.28 -35.61 -26.39
C GLU A 500 -3.79 -35.61 -26.13
N THR A 501 -4.30 -34.64 -25.35
CA THR A 501 -5.65 -34.71 -24.78
C THR A 501 -6.60 -33.59 -25.21
N ASP A 502 -6.10 -32.47 -25.72
CA ASP A 502 -6.90 -31.28 -26.03
C ASP A 502 -6.93 -30.92 -27.52
N VAL A 503 -8.05 -30.36 -27.97
CA VAL A 503 -8.15 -29.77 -29.31
C VAL A 503 -7.70 -28.30 -29.23
N PRO A 504 -6.71 -27.87 -30.05
CA PRO A 504 -6.30 -26.48 -30.10
C PRO A 504 -7.47 -25.55 -30.44
N ASN A 505 -7.58 -24.44 -29.74
CA ASN A 505 -8.52 -23.38 -30.05
C ASN A 505 -7.97 -22.58 -31.26
N GLU A 506 -8.40 -22.93 -32.47
CA GLU A 506 -7.93 -22.31 -33.73
C GLU A 506 -8.15 -20.78 -33.79
N SER A 507 -8.97 -20.22 -32.89
CA SER A 507 -9.28 -18.80 -32.83
C SER A 507 -8.24 -17.93 -32.10
N SER A 508 -7.33 -18.50 -31.29
CA SER A 508 -6.41 -17.70 -30.45
C SER A 508 -5.12 -17.25 -31.15
N ASN A 509 -4.77 -17.84 -32.30
CA ASN A 509 -3.54 -17.53 -33.05
C ASN A 509 -3.58 -16.20 -33.83
N GLY A 510 -4.74 -15.52 -33.87
CA GLY A 510 -4.96 -14.32 -34.69
C GLY A 510 -4.89 -12.98 -33.94
N CYS A 511 -4.53 -12.98 -32.65
CA CYS A 511 -4.45 -11.76 -31.85
C CYS A 511 -3.19 -10.95 -32.20
N ALA A 512 -3.19 -10.31 -33.37
CA ALA A 512 -2.31 -9.18 -33.62
C ALA A 512 -2.84 -8.01 -32.80
N LEU A 513 -2.05 -7.53 -31.84
CA LEU A 513 -2.26 -6.23 -31.23
C LEU A 513 -2.08 -5.17 -32.32
N SER A 514 -3.08 -4.31 -32.50
CA SER A 514 -3.04 -3.18 -33.45
C SER A 514 -2.33 -1.97 -32.87
#